data_AF-A0A518SBI0-F1
#
_entry.id   AF-A0A518SBI0-F1
#
_cell.length_a   1.000
_cell.length_b   1.000
_cell.length_c   1.000
_cell.angle_alpha   90.00
_cell.angle_beta   90.00
_cell.angle_gamma   90.00
#
_symmetry.space_group_name_H-M   'P 1'
#
loop_
_entity.id
_entity.type
_entity.pdbx_description
1 polymer ?
#
loop_
_entity_poly.entity_id
_entity_poly.type
_entity_poly.pdbx_seq_one_letter_code
_entity_poly.pdbx_strand_id
1 'polypeptide(L)'
;MFEVFSNGYYLGRLVVEPHDGDRAAMQRRQHERVNEQLYASGEGVERTDYPLVMKLDTAHLRVHGSNDVPADTLAVPRGLLDRLSVDNPPALREVLLAKADHAERLVRTGAV
;
A
#
# COMPACT_ATOMS: atom_id res chain seq x y z
N MET A 1 -6.43 -6.56 8.17
CA MET A 1 -5.40 -7.52 8.64
C MET A 1 -4.73 -8.11 7.41
N PHE A 2 -3.40 -8.26 7.44
CA PHE A 2 -2.64 -8.85 6.33
C PHE A 2 -2.19 -10.26 6.71
N GLU A 3 -2.27 -11.20 5.77
CA GLU A 3 -1.96 -12.62 5.97
C GLU A 3 -0.82 -13.05 5.05
N VAL A 4 -0.01 -14.03 5.47
CA VAL A 4 1.07 -14.55 4.60
C VAL A 4 0.44 -15.22 3.38
N PHE A 5 0.78 -14.72 2.18
CA PHE A 5 0.25 -15.25 0.92
C PHE A 5 1.31 -15.97 0.11
N SER A 6 2.51 -15.38 0.02
CA SER A 6 3.62 -15.96 -0.73
C SER A 6 4.97 -15.60 -0.10
N ASN A 7 6.06 -16.03 -0.73
CA ASN A 7 7.38 -15.63 -0.29
C ASN A 7 7.57 -14.11 -0.34
N GLY A 8 7.01 -13.44 -1.36
CA GLY A 8 7.17 -12.00 -1.57
C GLY A 8 6.04 -11.12 -1.06
N TYR A 9 4.89 -11.68 -0.67
CA TYR A 9 3.69 -10.90 -0.38
C TYR A 9 2.88 -11.40 0.82
N TYR A 10 2.23 -10.44 1.47
CA TYR A 10 1.06 -10.64 2.29
C TYR A 10 -0.22 -10.29 1.49
N LEU A 11 -1.35 -10.92 1.79
CA LEU A 11 -2.66 -10.61 1.22
C LEU A 11 -3.47 -9.81 2.24
N GLY A 12 -4.15 -8.75 1.78
CA GLY A 12 -5.10 -7.99 2.58
C GLY A 12 -6.27 -7.53 1.73
N ARG A 13 -7.26 -6.93 2.40
CA ARG A 13 -8.42 -6.31 1.75
C ARG A 13 -8.56 -4.88 2.23
N LEU A 14 -8.71 -3.96 1.30
CA LEU A 14 -8.90 -2.54 1.56
C LEU A 14 -10.02 -2.01 0.65
N VAL A 15 -10.73 -0.99 1.11
CA VAL A 15 -11.60 -0.20 0.24
C VAL A 15 -10.70 0.62 -0.67
N VAL A 16 -10.81 0.44 -1.99
CA VAL A 16 -10.06 1.21 -2.96
C VAL A 16 -10.90 2.39 -3.41
N GLU A 17 -10.37 3.59 -3.23
CA GLU A 17 -11.05 4.85 -3.51
C GLU A 17 -10.26 5.74 -4.45
N PRO A 18 -10.94 6.53 -5.31
CA PRO A 18 -10.26 7.54 -6.11
C PRO A 18 -9.70 8.64 -5.22
N HIS A 19 -8.49 9.10 -5.53
CA HIS A 19 -7.81 10.17 -4.83
C HIS A 19 -7.39 11.26 -5.80
N ASP A 20 -7.50 12.52 -5.37
CA ASP A 20 -7.11 13.68 -6.17
C ASP A 20 -5.62 14.01 -6.03
N GLY A 21 -4.90 13.36 -5.10
CA GLY A 21 -3.45 13.48 -4.97
C GLY A 21 -2.67 12.66 -6.00
N ASP A 22 -1.37 12.95 -6.10
CA ASP A 22 -0.49 12.35 -7.12
C ASP A 22 0.04 10.96 -6.78
N ARG A 23 -0.14 10.50 -5.54
CA ARG A 23 0.41 9.25 -5.03
C ARG A 23 -0.63 8.41 -4.31
N ALA A 24 -0.44 7.10 -4.32
CA ALA A 24 -1.26 6.20 -3.53
C ALA A 24 -1.03 6.45 -2.03
N ALA A 25 -2.09 6.35 -1.25
CA ALA A 25 -2.05 6.61 0.18
C ALA A 25 -2.99 5.71 0.96
N MET A 26 -2.68 5.50 2.23
CA MET A 26 -3.56 4.90 3.23
C MET A 26 -3.55 5.75 4.50
N GLN A 27 -4.43 5.47 5.46
CA GLN A 27 -4.43 6.19 6.72
C GLN A 27 -3.06 6.15 7.41
N ARG A 28 -2.55 7.31 7.84
CA ARG A 28 -1.22 7.46 8.44
C ARG A 28 -0.95 6.52 9.60
N ARG A 29 -1.86 6.44 10.58
CA ARG A 29 -1.69 5.56 11.74
C ARG A 29 -1.62 4.08 11.36
N GLN A 30 -2.36 3.67 10.33
CA GLN A 30 -2.28 2.28 9.84
C GLN A 30 -0.99 2.06 9.05
N HIS A 31 -0.58 3.02 8.23
CA HIS A 31 0.69 2.96 7.50
C HIS A 31 1.89 2.80 8.43
N GLU A 32 1.97 3.63 9.47
CA GLU A 32 3.03 3.57 10.48
C GLU A 32 3.03 2.22 11.19
N ARG A 33 1.86 1.76 11.67
CA ARG A 33 1.72 0.46 12.32
C ARG A 33 2.13 -0.72 11.43
N VAL A 34 1.79 -0.68 10.14
CA VAL A 34 2.16 -1.73 9.19
C VAL A 34 3.66 -1.71 8.92
N ASN A 35 4.27 -0.52 8.80
CA ASN A 35 5.73 -0.40 8.72
C ASN A 35 6.41 -0.99 9.97
N GLU A 36 5.97 -0.58 11.17
CA GLU A 36 6.49 -1.09 12.45
C GLU A 36 6.39 -2.62 12.58
N GLN A 37 5.34 -3.23 12.02
CA GLN A 37 5.14 -4.67 12.15
C GLN A 37 5.88 -5.49 11.09
N LEU A 38 6.08 -4.94 9.89
CA LEU A 38 6.50 -5.73 8.73
C LEU A 38 7.83 -5.29 8.11
N TYR A 39 8.20 -4.02 8.23
CA TYR A 39 9.40 -3.45 7.60
C TYR A 39 10.48 -3.10 8.62
N ALA A 40 10.04 -2.88 9.85
CA ALA A 40 10.89 -2.70 11.01
C ALA A 40 11.53 -4.01 11.48
N SER A 41 12.75 -3.90 11.97
CA SER A 41 13.50 -4.93 12.70
C SER A 41 13.11 -5.03 14.18
N GLY A 42 12.48 -3.98 14.74
CA GLY A 42 12.19 -3.87 16.17
C GLY A 42 13.38 -3.40 17.01
N GLU A 43 14.46 -2.93 16.37
CA GLU A 43 15.69 -2.50 17.04
C GLU A 43 16.01 -1.03 16.74
N GLY A 44 16.19 -0.23 17.80
CA GLY A 44 16.63 1.17 17.67
C GLY A 44 15.54 2.13 17.17
N VAL A 45 15.95 3.15 16.41
CA VAL A 45 15.05 4.15 15.82
C VAL A 45 14.73 3.73 14.38
N GLU A 46 13.46 3.48 14.11
CA GLU A 46 13.01 2.91 12.85
C GLU A 46 12.15 3.88 12.04
N ARG A 47 12.25 3.75 10.72
CA ARG A 47 11.64 4.68 9.80
C ARG A 47 10.26 4.18 9.37
N THR A 48 9.22 4.62 10.10
CA THR A 48 7.82 4.19 9.90
C THR A 48 7.08 4.93 8.78
N ASP A 49 7.73 5.91 8.17
CA ASP A 49 7.25 6.67 7.02
C ASP A 49 7.74 6.11 5.66
N TYR A 50 8.49 5.00 5.68
CA TYR A 50 8.92 4.33 4.45
C TYR A 50 7.69 3.90 3.64
N PRO A 51 7.65 4.16 2.32
CA PRO A 51 6.49 3.79 1.52
C PRO A 51 6.30 2.27 1.52
N LEU A 52 5.10 1.84 1.89
CA LEU A 52 4.68 0.47 1.68
C LEU A 52 4.52 0.23 0.17
N VAL A 53 4.85 -0.96 -0.31
CA VAL A 53 4.58 -1.32 -1.71
C VAL A 53 3.42 -2.30 -1.77
N MET A 54 2.29 -1.85 -2.31
CA MET A 54 1.11 -2.68 -2.50
C MET A 54 0.88 -2.94 -3.98
N LYS A 55 0.65 -4.20 -4.35
CA LYS A 55 0.18 -4.55 -5.67
C LYS A 55 -1.35 -4.53 -5.69
N LEU A 56 -1.91 -3.78 -6.63
CA LEU A 56 -3.33 -3.74 -6.94
C LEU A 56 -3.49 -4.04 -8.44
N ASP A 57 -4.25 -5.08 -8.76
CA ASP A 57 -4.36 -5.61 -10.12
C ASP A 57 -2.97 -5.89 -10.74
N THR A 58 -2.54 -5.10 -11.71
CA THR A 58 -1.26 -5.26 -12.40
C THR A 58 -0.17 -4.30 -11.91
N ALA A 59 -0.50 -3.29 -11.10
CA ALA A 59 0.44 -2.23 -10.71
C ALA A 59 0.97 -2.38 -9.28
N HIS A 60 2.23 -2.02 -9.07
CA HIS A 60 2.85 -1.85 -7.75
C HIS A 60 2.84 -0.39 -7.36
N LEU A 61 2.12 -0.08 -6.30
CA LEU A 61 1.88 1.27 -5.80
C LEU A 61 2.79 1.54 -4.60
N ARG A 62 3.47 2.70 -4.60
CA ARG A 62 4.10 3.25 -3.40
C ARG A 62 3.01 3.93 -2.58
N VAL A 63 2.66 3.32 -1.47
CA VAL A 63 1.58 3.77 -0.59
C VAL A 63 2.19 4.53 0.58
N HIS A 64 1.76 5.77 0.74
CA HIS A 64 2.20 6.67 1.82
C HIS A 64 1.14 6.87 2.90
N GLY A 65 1.55 7.30 4.08
CA GLY A 65 0.63 7.65 5.18
C GLY A 65 0.02 9.04 5.05
N SER A 66 -1.31 9.13 4.92
CA SER A 66 -2.06 10.39 4.88
C SER A 66 -3.05 10.50 6.04
N ASN A 67 -3.25 11.73 6.54
CA ASN A 67 -4.28 12.03 7.54
C ASN A 67 -5.68 12.15 6.92
N ASP A 68 -5.75 12.38 5.61
CA ASP A 68 -6.99 12.65 4.89
C ASP A 68 -7.65 11.37 4.37
N VAL A 69 -6.97 10.22 4.52
CA VAL A 69 -7.46 8.91 4.07
C VAL A 69 -8.10 8.18 5.26
N PRO A 70 -9.35 7.69 5.11
CA PRO A 70 -10.00 6.89 6.15
C PRO A 70 -9.23 5.61 6.46
N ALA A 71 -9.52 5.03 7.63
CA ALA A 71 -9.01 3.70 7.97
C ALA A 71 -9.48 2.66 6.93
N ASP A 72 -8.69 1.60 6.76
CA ASP A 72 -8.97 0.46 5.88
C ASP A 72 -9.21 0.84 4.40
N THR A 73 -8.67 2.00 4.00
CA THR A 73 -8.83 2.57 2.66
C THR A 73 -7.47 2.70 1.98
N LEU A 74 -7.42 2.28 0.71
CA LEU A 74 -6.34 2.56 -0.22
C LEU A 74 -6.82 3.62 -1.21
N ALA A 75 -6.37 4.84 -1.00
CA ALA A 75 -6.61 5.98 -1.88
C ALA A 75 -5.65 5.90 -3.07
N VAL A 76 -6.19 5.85 -4.29
CA VAL A 76 -5.41 5.68 -5.53
C VAL A 76 -5.66 6.87 -6.47
N PRO A 77 -4.61 7.50 -7.03
CA PRO A 77 -4.78 8.60 -7.98
C PRO A 77 -5.70 8.21 -9.14
N ARG A 78 -6.65 9.08 -9.50
CA ARG A 78 -7.66 8.79 -10.54
C ARG A 78 -7.07 8.26 -11.84
N GLY A 79 -6.07 8.95 -12.38
CA GLY A 79 -5.44 8.54 -13.65
C GLY A 79 -4.66 7.22 -13.58
N LEU A 80 -4.33 6.74 -12.38
CA LEU A 80 -3.80 5.40 -12.17
C LEU A 80 -4.93 4.39 -12.05
N LEU A 81 -5.97 4.72 -11.28
CA LEU A 81 -7.14 3.87 -11.09
C LEU A 81 -7.85 3.54 -12.40
N ASP A 82 -7.92 4.51 -13.34
CA ASP A 82 -8.47 4.31 -14.70
C ASP A 82 -7.73 3.24 -15.51
N ARG A 83 -6.47 2.94 -15.17
CA ARG A 83 -5.66 1.89 -15.80
C ARG A 83 -5.74 0.55 -15.09
N LEU A 84 -6.35 0.52 -13.90
CA LEU A 84 -6.52 -0.67 -13.09
C LEU A 84 -7.94 -1.19 -13.28
N SER A 85 -8.09 -2.50 -13.19
CA SER A 85 -9.41 -3.14 -13.27
C SER A 85 -10.17 -2.99 -11.95
N VAL A 86 -10.49 -1.76 -11.54
CA VAL A 86 -11.29 -1.45 -10.34
C VAL A 86 -12.63 -0.88 -10.78
N ASP A 87 -13.65 -1.73 -10.77
CA ASP A 87 -15.00 -1.37 -11.22
C ASP A 87 -15.73 -0.56 -10.15
N ASN A 88 -16.31 0.58 -10.54
CA ASN A 88 -17.17 1.44 -9.72
C ASN A 88 -16.62 1.72 -8.30
N PRO A 89 -15.42 2.32 -8.15
CA PRO A 89 -14.87 2.68 -6.85
C PRO A 89 -15.74 3.77 -6.16
N PRO A 90 -15.91 3.76 -4.82
CA PRO A 90 -15.28 2.89 -3.80
C PRO A 90 -15.63 1.41 -3.90
N ALA A 91 -14.62 0.53 -3.88
CA ALA A 91 -14.83 -0.91 -3.94
C ALA A 91 -13.86 -1.68 -3.03
N LEU A 92 -14.35 -2.68 -2.29
CA LEU A 92 -13.50 -3.58 -1.53
C LEU A 92 -12.69 -4.46 -2.49
N ARG A 93 -11.37 -4.37 -2.44
CA ARG A 93 -10.46 -5.16 -3.30
C ARG A 93 -9.38 -5.85 -2.47
N GLU A 94 -8.93 -6.97 -3.02
CA GLU A 94 -7.72 -7.64 -2.54
C GLU A 94 -6.49 -6.86 -3.00
N VAL A 95 -5.54 -6.72 -2.08
CA VAL A 95 -4.25 -6.06 -2.30
C VAL A 95 -3.14 -6.95 -1.79
N LEU A 96 -2.03 -7.00 -2.52
CA LEU A 96 -0.84 -7.75 -2.09
C LEU A 96 0.21 -6.79 -1.56
N LEU A 97 0.46 -6.80 -0.25
CA LEU A 97 1.51 -6.01 0.37
C LEU A 97 2.85 -6.74 0.22
N ALA A 98 3.82 -6.11 -0.46
CA ALA A 98 5.16 -6.67 -0.61
C ALA A 98 5.88 -6.71 0.75
N LYS A 99 6.59 -7.81 1.01
CA LYS A 99 7.52 -7.90 2.15
C LYS A 99 8.70 -6.94 1.97
N ALA A 100 9.34 -6.53 3.07
CA ALA A 100 10.38 -5.50 3.11
C ALA A 100 11.42 -5.63 1.98
N ASP A 101 12.12 -6.75 1.88
CA ASP A 101 13.15 -6.98 0.84
C ASP A 101 12.59 -6.85 -0.59
N HIS A 102 11.34 -7.30 -0.79
CA HIS A 102 10.71 -7.22 -2.10
C HIS A 102 10.28 -5.79 -2.43
N ALA A 103 9.73 -5.08 -1.45
CA ALA A 103 9.34 -3.69 -1.57
C ALA A 103 10.54 -2.80 -1.91
N GLU A 104 11.68 -2.98 -1.24
CA GLU A 104 12.90 -2.21 -1.52
C GLU A 104 13.36 -2.40 -2.99
N ARG A 105 13.31 -3.64 -3.50
CA ARG A 105 13.60 -3.90 -4.92
C ARG A 105 12.62 -3.18 -5.84
N LEU A 106 11.31 -3.27 -5.56
CA LEU A 106 10.28 -2.65 -6.39
C LEU A 106 10.37 -1.13 -6.41
N VAL A 107 10.70 -0.49 -5.28
CA VAL A 107 10.92 0.97 -5.22
C VAL A 107 12.06 1.38 -6.15
N ARG A 108 13.13 0.58 -6.25
CA ARG A 108 14.26 0.85 -7.16
C ARG A 108 13.92 0.60 -8.63
N THR A 109 13.08 -0.40 -8.93
CA THR A 109 12.91 -0.90 -10.30
C THR A 109 11.67 -0.39 -11.01
N GLY A 110 10.65 0.12 -10.32
CA GLY A 110 9.48 0.66 -11.02
C GLY A 110 8.13 0.67 -10.30
N ALA A 111 8.06 0.53 -8.97
CA ALA A 111 6.83 0.86 -8.26
C ALA A 111 6.46 2.33 -8.53
N VAL A 112 5.17 2.62 -8.73
CA VAL A 112 4.65 3.94 -9.10
C VAL A 112 3.99 4.65 -7.95
#